data_AF-A0AAN7Y3N2-F1
#
_entry.id   AF-A0AAN7Y3N2-F1
#
_cell.length_a   1.000
_cell.length_b   1.000
_cell.length_c   1.000
_cell.angle_alpha   90.00
_cell.angle_beta   90.00
_cell.angle_gamma   90.00
#
_symmetry.space_group_name_H-M   'P 1'
#
loop_
_entity.id
_entity.type
_entity.pdbx_description
1 polymer ?
#
loop_
_entity_poly.entity_id
_entity_poly.type
_entity_poly.pdbx_seq_one_letter_code
_entity_poly.pdbx_strand_id
1 'polypeptide(L)'
;MQVSKQTIIGAAQSLKNMQSNVDVIPEHAIKAVNAGQKIVVVMHSYGRIPSCDPVAGLSYKERQANGLSRGVVHLFFMAAFIIPAGKTSIEALGGNDPPWWDISDDKMVVNPIDPGIIFYNDMTEEHVRKCISELERHSY
;
A
#
# COMPACT_ATOMS: atom_id res chain seq x y z
N MET A 1 5.89 13.28 22.10
CA MET A 1 5.30 13.24 20.73
C MET A 1 4.51 11.94 20.63
N GLN A 2 3.18 12.01 20.55
CA GLN A 2 2.35 10.81 20.44
C GLN A 2 2.33 10.35 18.99
N VAL A 3 2.82 9.13 18.72
CA VAL A 3 2.80 8.51 17.40
C VAL A 3 1.66 7.50 17.39
N SER A 4 0.62 7.76 16.60
CA SER A 4 -0.44 6.79 16.34
C SER A 4 -0.12 6.00 15.07
N LYS A 5 0.00 4.68 15.18
CA LYS A 5 0.13 3.79 14.02
C LYS A 5 -1.28 3.39 13.57
N GLN A 6 -1.59 3.66 12.31
CA GLN A 6 -2.75 3.08 11.63
C GLN A 6 -2.23 2.23 10.49
N THR A 7 -2.79 1.03 10.34
CA THR A 7 -2.42 0.09 9.29
C THR A 7 -3.67 -0.23 8.50
N ILE A 8 -3.61 -0.02 7.19
CA ILE A 8 -4.65 -0.45 6.26
C ILE A 8 -4.16 -1.78 5.71
N ILE A 9 -4.83 -2.85 6.13
CA ILE A 9 -4.58 -4.22 5.68
C ILE A 9 -5.56 -4.49 4.52
N GLY A 10 -5.18 -5.34 3.57
CA GLY A 10 -6.03 -5.73 2.45
C GLY A 10 -7.40 -6.23 2.91
N ALA A 11 -8.39 -6.17 2.02
CA ALA A 11 -9.72 -6.62 2.35
C ALA A 11 -9.75 -8.13 2.66
N ALA A 12 -10.58 -8.53 3.63
CA ALA A 12 -10.76 -9.92 4.03
C ALA A 12 -11.32 -10.82 2.91
N GLN A 13 -11.90 -10.20 1.87
CA GLN A 13 -12.36 -10.85 0.64
C GLN A 13 -11.68 -10.17 -0.56
N SER A 14 -11.48 -10.92 -1.64
CA SER A 14 -10.96 -10.38 -2.90
C SER A 14 -11.86 -9.28 -3.43
N LEU A 15 -11.27 -8.15 -3.80
CA LEU A 15 -11.95 -7.00 -4.36
C LEU A 15 -11.91 -7.04 -5.89
N LYS A 16 -12.96 -6.52 -6.54
CA LYS A 16 -13.00 -6.38 -8.00
C LYS A 16 -12.14 -5.23 -8.53
N ASN A 17 -11.80 -4.28 -7.67
CA ASN A 17 -10.95 -3.14 -7.98
C ASN A 17 -10.40 -2.55 -6.68
N MET A 18 -9.50 -1.58 -6.83
CA MET A 18 -8.80 -0.93 -5.72
C MET A 18 -9.54 0.26 -5.10
N GLN A 19 -10.76 0.59 -5.55
CA GLN A 19 -11.43 1.84 -5.15
C GLN A 19 -11.65 1.93 -3.64
N SER A 20 -12.06 0.84 -2.98
CA SER A 20 -12.22 0.83 -1.52
C SER A 20 -10.89 1.06 -0.77
N ASN A 21 -9.76 0.62 -1.33
CA ASN A 21 -8.43 0.90 -0.78
C ASN A 21 -8.03 2.38 -0.97
N VAL A 22 -8.45 2.98 -2.08
CA VAL A 22 -8.23 4.40 -2.40
C VAL A 22 -9.05 5.30 -1.46
N ASP A 23 -10.30 4.93 -1.20
CA ASP A 23 -11.25 5.77 -0.44
C ASP A 23 -10.94 5.84 1.06
N VAL A 24 -10.40 4.76 1.64
CA VAL A 24 -10.15 4.68 3.09
C VAL A 24 -8.95 5.54 3.54
N ILE A 25 -7.99 5.78 2.65
CA ILE A 25 -6.74 6.50 2.97
C ILE A 25 -6.98 7.99 3.31
N PRO A 26 -7.73 8.76 2.49
CA PRO A 26 -8.12 10.13 2.83
C PRO A 26 -8.84 10.22 4.15
N GLU A 27 -9.75 9.29 4.47
CA GLU A 27 -10.51 9.35 5.72
C GLU A 27 -9.59 9.30 6.94
N HIS A 28 -8.63 8.38 6.94
CA HIS A 28 -7.64 8.27 8.01
C HIS A 28 -6.73 9.50 8.08
N ALA A 29 -6.27 9.99 6.92
CA ALA A 29 -5.43 11.17 6.86
C ALA A 29 -6.18 12.43 7.35
N ILE A 30 -7.44 12.61 6.95
CA ILE A 30 -8.31 13.72 7.39
C ILE A 30 -8.54 13.66 8.90
N LYS A 31 -8.85 12.48 9.45
CA LYS A 31 -9.00 12.30 10.91
C LYS A 31 -7.71 12.72 11.65
N ALA A 32 -6.55 12.28 11.16
CA ALA A 32 -5.26 12.60 11.77
C ALA A 32 -4.91 14.10 11.70
N VAL A 33 -5.09 14.76 10.54
CA VAL A 33 -4.82 16.21 10.44
C VAL A 33 -5.79 17.04 11.26
N ASN A 34 -7.07 16.64 11.36
CA ASN A 34 -8.05 17.33 12.20
C ASN A 34 -7.75 17.17 13.69
N ALA A 35 -7.07 16.09 14.08
CA ALA A 35 -6.52 15.89 15.41
C ALA A 35 -5.18 16.65 15.65
N GLY A 36 -4.74 17.49 14.70
CA GLY A 36 -3.53 18.29 14.85
C GLY A 36 -2.22 17.51 14.67
N GLN A 37 -2.27 16.37 13.98
CA GLN A 37 -1.09 15.50 13.77
C GLN A 37 -0.36 15.82 12.46
N LYS A 38 0.97 15.66 12.47
CA LYS A 38 1.78 15.54 11.25
C LYS A 38 1.72 14.09 10.77
N ILE A 39 1.62 13.89 9.46
CA ILE A 39 1.45 12.56 8.87
C ILE A 39 2.68 12.21 8.03
N VAL A 40 3.20 11.00 8.23
CA VAL A 40 4.13 10.35 7.31
C VAL A 40 3.39 9.16 6.71
N VAL A 41 3.30 9.12 5.39
CA VAL A 41 2.68 8.00 4.67
C VAL A 41 3.79 7.05 4.25
N VAL A 42 3.78 5.83 4.78
CA VAL A 42 4.75 4.78 4.46
C VAL A 42 4.07 3.78 3.54
N MET A 43 4.61 3.60 2.34
CA MET A 43 4.04 2.77 1.29
C MET A 43 5.02 1.67 0.92
N HIS A 44 4.58 0.43 1.04
CA HIS A 44 5.37 -0.75 0.67
C HIS A 44 4.84 -1.39 -0.61
N SER A 45 5.71 -1.73 -1.57
CA SER A 45 5.35 -2.50 -2.77
C SER A 45 4.09 -1.93 -3.48
N TYR A 46 3.08 -2.76 -3.73
CA TYR A 46 1.78 -2.40 -4.27
C TYR A 46 1.08 -1.27 -3.50
N GLY A 47 1.27 -1.19 -2.18
CA GLY A 47 0.59 -0.23 -1.31
C GLY A 47 0.81 1.23 -1.70
N ARG A 48 1.84 1.54 -2.49
CA ARG A 48 2.01 2.86 -3.12
C ARG A 48 0.87 3.21 -4.06
N ILE A 49 0.40 2.26 -4.86
CA ILE A 49 -0.55 2.49 -5.95
C ILE A 49 -1.87 3.09 -5.44
N PRO A 50 -2.55 2.51 -4.43
CA PRO A 50 -3.76 3.12 -3.88
C PRO A 50 -3.48 4.34 -3.00
N SER A 51 -2.23 4.60 -2.58
CA SER A 51 -1.95 5.62 -1.53
C SER A 51 -1.49 6.98 -2.04
N CYS A 52 -0.90 7.07 -3.23
CA CYS A 52 -0.28 8.33 -3.69
C CYS A 52 -1.31 9.42 -4.02
N ASP A 53 -2.32 9.09 -4.83
CA ASP A 53 -3.30 10.08 -5.30
C ASP A 53 -4.24 10.56 -4.18
N PRO A 54 -4.72 9.68 -3.27
CA PRO A 54 -5.72 10.10 -2.28
C PRO A 54 -5.21 11.07 -1.22
N VAL A 55 -3.89 11.20 -1.05
CA VAL A 55 -3.29 12.16 -0.11
C VAL A 55 -2.91 13.49 -0.75
N ALA A 56 -3.16 13.66 -2.05
CA ALA A 56 -3.02 14.95 -2.73
C ALA A 56 -3.94 16.00 -2.10
N GLY A 57 -3.47 17.24 -1.96
CA GLY A 57 -4.20 18.32 -1.27
C GLY A 57 -4.13 18.26 0.27
N LEU A 58 -3.64 17.15 0.86
CA LEU A 58 -3.43 17.02 2.30
C LEU A 58 -2.00 17.36 2.73
N SER A 59 -1.12 17.80 1.82
CA SER A 59 0.24 18.17 2.19
C SER A 59 0.24 19.32 3.20
N TYR A 60 1.23 19.33 4.08
CA TYR A 60 1.38 20.41 5.05
C TYR A 60 1.49 21.78 4.37
N LYS A 61 2.16 21.84 3.21
CA LYS A 61 2.33 23.08 2.43
C LYS A 61 1.01 23.60 1.88
N GLU A 62 0.20 22.75 1.24
CA GLU A 62 -1.11 23.13 0.70
C GLU A 62 -2.09 23.53 1.80
N ARG A 63 -2.11 22.77 2.90
CA ARG A 63 -2.96 23.10 4.06
C ARG A 63 -2.55 24.42 4.71
N GLN A 64 -1.25 24.65 4.90
CA GLN A 64 -0.75 25.91 5.45
C GLN A 64 -1.14 27.11 4.58
N ALA A 65 -1.07 26.98 3.24
CA ALA A 65 -1.50 28.03 2.32
C ALA A 65 -3.00 28.38 2.45
N ASN A 66 -3.81 27.45 2.94
CA ASN A 66 -5.25 27.63 3.21
C ASN A 66 -5.57 27.97 4.68
N GLY A 67 -4.56 28.36 5.48
CA GLY A 67 -4.75 28.68 6.90
C GLY A 67 -5.04 27.46 7.79
N LEU A 68 -4.89 26.25 7.25
CA LEU A 68 -5.11 25.00 7.99
C LEU A 68 -3.81 24.54 8.66
N SER A 69 -3.94 23.97 9.85
CA SER A 69 -2.80 23.40 10.56
C SER A 69 -2.49 21.98 10.08
N ARG A 70 -1.19 21.65 10.14
CA ARG A 70 -0.63 20.30 9.94
C ARG A 70 -0.99 19.69 8.59
N GLY A 71 -0.59 18.43 8.36
CA GLY A 71 -0.69 17.79 7.05
C GLY A 71 0.28 16.64 6.87
N VAL A 72 0.26 16.06 5.69
CA VAL A 72 1.26 15.12 5.22
C VAL A 72 2.58 15.86 5.04
N VAL A 73 3.60 15.42 5.78
CA VAL A 73 4.94 16.03 5.76
C VAL A 73 5.93 15.21 4.94
N HIS A 74 5.74 13.89 4.85
CA HIS A 74 6.59 13.01 4.06
C HIS A 74 5.79 11.85 3.47
N LEU A 75 6.23 11.44 2.28
CA LEU A 75 5.90 10.17 1.65
C LEU A 75 7.16 9.30 1.67
N PHE A 76 7.07 8.09 2.20
CA PHE A 76 8.17 7.13 2.26
C PHE A 76 7.83 5.93 1.39
N PHE A 77 8.64 5.69 0.36
CA PHE A 77 8.49 4.61 -0.60
C PHE A 77 9.46 3.49 -0.23
N MET A 78 8.94 2.32 0.11
CA MET A 78 9.71 1.17 0.57
C MET A 78 9.49 -0.01 -0.36
N ALA A 79 10.52 -0.41 -1.12
CA ALA A 79 10.39 -1.46 -2.14
C ALA A 79 9.13 -1.29 -3.03
N ALA A 80 8.77 -0.03 -3.32
CA ALA A 80 7.50 0.34 -3.91
C ALA A 80 7.62 0.59 -5.40
N PHE A 81 6.55 0.31 -6.14
CA PHE A 81 6.49 0.59 -7.57
C PHE A 81 6.43 2.10 -7.82
N ILE A 82 7.35 2.63 -8.63
CA ILE A 82 7.29 4.01 -9.13
C ILE A 82 6.93 3.92 -10.60
N ILE A 83 5.66 4.16 -10.91
CA ILE A 83 5.11 4.00 -12.26
C ILE A 83 4.56 5.35 -12.78
N PRO A 84 4.64 5.60 -14.10
CA PRO A 84 4.03 6.78 -14.71
C PRO A 84 2.52 6.85 -14.47
N ALA A 85 1.98 8.07 -14.48
CA ALA A 85 0.53 8.27 -14.42
C ALA A 85 -0.17 7.55 -15.59
N GLY A 86 -1.30 6.90 -15.28
CA GLY A 86 -2.08 6.12 -16.26
C GLY A 86 -1.47 4.76 -16.63
N LYS A 87 -0.38 4.33 -15.97
CA LYS A 87 0.19 2.99 -16.12
C LYS A 87 -0.19 2.08 -14.95
N THR A 88 -0.21 0.79 -15.21
CA THR A 88 -0.47 -0.28 -14.23
C THR A 88 0.84 -0.87 -13.70
N SER A 89 0.77 -1.56 -12.56
CA SER A 89 1.92 -2.32 -12.03
C SER A 89 2.37 -3.43 -12.98
N ILE A 90 1.43 -4.08 -13.68
CA ILE A 90 1.74 -5.13 -14.68
C ILE A 90 2.51 -4.53 -15.86
N GLU A 91 2.11 -3.37 -16.38
CA GLU A 91 2.87 -2.67 -17.43
C GLU A 91 4.28 -2.32 -16.96
N ALA A 92 4.45 -1.91 -15.70
CA ALA A 92 5.78 -1.65 -15.12
C ALA A 92 6.63 -2.91 -14.93
N LEU A 93 6.00 -4.09 -14.88
CA LEU A 93 6.63 -5.40 -14.78
C LEU A 93 6.83 -6.08 -16.15
N GLY A 94 6.69 -5.34 -17.25
CA GLY A 94 6.92 -5.87 -18.61
C GLY A 94 5.64 -6.32 -19.33
N GLY A 95 4.47 -5.99 -18.80
CA GLY A 95 3.18 -6.11 -19.48
C GLY A 95 2.55 -7.50 -19.47
N ASN A 96 3.16 -8.48 -18.79
CA ASN A 96 2.62 -9.82 -18.60
C ASN A 96 2.62 -10.15 -17.10
N ASP A 97 1.78 -11.11 -16.73
CA ASP A 97 1.80 -11.67 -15.38
C ASP A 97 3.20 -12.22 -15.07
N PRO A 98 3.81 -11.81 -13.95
CA PRO A 98 5.09 -12.35 -13.54
C PRO A 98 5.02 -13.88 -13.38
N PRO A 99 6.08 -14.63 -13.76
CA PRO A 99 6.08 -16.09 -13.75
C PRO A 99 6.03 -16.69 -12.34
N TRP A 100 6.10 -15.85 -11.32
CA TRP A 100 6.02 -16.22 -9.91
C TRP A 100 4.63 -15.98 -9.30
N TRP A 101 3.64 -15.57 -10.11
CA TRP A 101 2.25 -15.42 -9.71
C TRP A 101 1.50 -16.74 -9.85
N ASP A 102 0.84 -17.14 -8.77
CA ASP A 102 -0.19 -18.19 -8.73
C ASP A 102 -1.55 -17.49 -8.65
N ILE A 103 -2.26 -17.47 -9.79
CA ILE A 103 -3.52 -16.75 -9.96
C ILE A 103 -4.66 -17.77 -9.91
N SER A 104 -5.70 -17.48 -9.12
CA SER A 104 -6.89 -18.33 -9.04
C SER A 104 -7.65 -18.41 -10.36
N ASP A 105 -8.35 -19.53 -10.60
CA ASP A 105 -9.13 -19.76 -11.83
C ASP A 105 -10.15 -18.64 -12.12
N ASP A 106 -10.74 -18.06 -11.07
CA ASP A 106 -11.69 -16.95 -11.16
C ASP A 106 -11.05 -15.57 -11.33
N LYS A 107 -9.71 -15.49 -11.34
CA LYS A 107 -8.90 -14.27 -11.43
C LYS A 107 -9.22 -13.24 -10.35
N MET A 108 -9.56 -13.70 -9.15
CA MET A 108 -9.84 -12.82 -8.02
C MET A 108 -8.71 -12.76 -7.01
N VAL A 109 -7.83 -13.77 -6.98
CA VAL A 109 -6.74 -13.89 -6.01
C VAL A 109 -5.43 -14.15 -6.73
N VAL A 110 -4.36 -13.52 -6.25
CA VAL A 110 -2.99 -13.81 -6.65
C VAL A 110 -2.13 -14.06 -5.42
N ASN A 111 -1.32 -15.12 -5.48
CA ASN A 111 -0.33 -15.46 -4.48
C ASN A 111 1.06 -15.60 -5.12
N PRO A 112 2.15 -15.42 -4.36
CA PRO A 112 3.47 -15.89 -4.81
C PRO A 112 3.51 -17.43 -4.83
N ILE A 113 4.09 -18.03 -5.87
CA ILE A 113 4.28 -19.50 -5.96
C ILE A 113 5.12 -20.03 -4.78
N ASP A 114 6.15 -19.30 -4.37
CA ASP A 114 6.98 -19.59 -3.19
C ASP A 114 7.28 -18.29 -2.42
N PRO A 115 6.45 -17.90 -1.43
CA PRO A 115 6.67 -16.68 -0.65
C PRO A 115 8.00 -16.70 0.12
N GLY A 116 8.52 -17.87 0.48
CA GLY A 116 9.79 -17.99 1.19
C GLY A 116 10.95 -17.50 0.33
N ILE A 117 10.99 -17.92 -0.93
CA ILE A 117 12.02 -17.49 -1.89
C ILE A 117 11.71 -16.09 -2.45
N ILE A 118 10.44 -15.76 -2.69
CA ILE A 118 10.09 -14.52 -3.39
C ILE A 118 10.10 -13.31 -2.44
N PHE A 119 9.58 -13.45 -1.22
CA PHE A 119 9.44 -12.33 -0.27
C PHE A 119 10.39 -12.39 0.92
N TYR A 120 10.82 -13.58 1.35
CA TYR A 120 11.50 -13.78 2.64
C TYR A 120 12.86 -14.48 2.52
N ASN A 121 13.53 -14.37 1.35
CA ASN A 121 14.71 -15.19 1.01
C ASN A 121 15.97 -14.90 1.84
N ASP A 122 16.01 -13.80 2.57
CA ASP A 122 17.12 -13.38 3.42
C ASP A 122 16.84 -13.61 4.92
N MET A 123 15.71 -14.25 5.25
CA MET A 123 15.29 -14.51 6.61
C MET A 123 15.68 -15.90 7.09
N THR A 124 15.73 -16.08 8.42
CA THR A 124 15.88 -17.42 9.02
C THR A 124 14.62 -18.25 8.75
N GLU A 125 14.75 -19.58 8.72
CA GLU A 125 13.59 -20.46 8.50
C GLU A 125 12.45 -20.23 9.50
N GLU A 126 12.77 -19.89 10.74
CA GLU A 126 11.78 -19.55 11.77
C GLU A 126 10.96 -18.33 11.36
N HIS A 127 11.62 -17.26 10.92
CA HIS A 127 10.94 -16.06 10.47
C HIS A 127 10.18 -16.28 9.16
N VAL A 128 10.75 -17.03 8.21
CA VAL A 128 10.05 -17.40 6.97
C VAL A 128 8.73 -18.11 7.29
N ARG A 129 8.75 -19.15 8.13
CA ARG A 129 7.53 -19.87 8.55
C ARG A 129 6.50 -18.94 9.19
N LYS A 130 6.95 -18.04 10.07
CA LYS A 130 6.08 -17.07 10.73
C LYS A 130 5.44 -16.13 9.72
N CYS A 131 6.23 -15.47 8.87
CA CYS A 131 5.73 -14.50 7.91
C CYS A 131 4.80 -15.13 6.86
N ILE A 132 5.09 -16.36 6.40
CA ILE A 132 4.18 -17.10 5.51
C ILE A 132 2.85 -17.39 6.21
N SER A 133 2.85 -17.74 7.51
CA SER A 133 1.60 -17.99 8.25
C SER A 133 0.73 -16.75 8.46
N GLU A 134 1.34 -15.56 8.40
CA GLU A 134 0.67 -14.25 8.51
C GLU A 134 0.36 -13.63 7.13
N LEU A 135 0.79 -14.27 6.03
CA LEU A 135 0.56 -13.76 4.68
C LEU A 135 -0.91 -13.95 4.28
N GLU A 136 -1.61 -12.83 4.10
CA GLU A 136 -2.99 -12.82 3.65
C GLU A 136 -3.10 -12.77 2.13
N ARG A 137 -4.29 -13.12 1.62
CA ARG A 137 -4.60 -13.15 0.19
C ARG A 137 -4.50 -11.75 -0.42
N HIS A 138 -3.99 -11.65 -1.65
CA HIS A 138 -4.02 -10.42 -2.43
C HIS A 138 -5.08 -10.50 -3.54
N SER A 139 -5.78 -9.39 -3.80
CA SER A 139 -6.69 -9.31 -4.95
C SER A 139 -5.88 -9.19 -6.23
N TYR A 140 -6.23 -9.95 -7.26
CA TYR A 140 -5.62 -9.83 -8.60
C TYR A 140 -6.11 -8.58 -9.32
#